data_AF-A0A5C6CE46-F1
#
_entry.id   AF-A0A5C6CE46-F1
#
_cell.length_a   1.000
_cell.length_b   1.000
_cell.length_c   1.000
_cell.angle_alpha   90.00
_cell.angle_beta   90.00
_cell.angle_gamma   90.00
#
_symmetry.space_group_name_H-M   'P 1'
#
loop_
_entity.id
_entity.type
_entity.pdbx_description
1 polymer ?
#
loop_
_entity_poly.entity_id
_entity_poly.type
_entity_poly.pdbx_seq_one_letter_code
_entity_poly.pdbx_strand_id
1 'polypeptide(L)'
;METFDDLGMPFPLFKAPVAHARTDPAGTCSVCGTPATIRFCDACYQCFRGGKVDNAIDTELGMVRVEDARLGRTHGLPLGNPPVLGNYELIPQPVDPNFPDETWYHVRIDSQHLFEIIRTPDYYSWQGERWQFCCNRPCAFLGTLPAGALPDSESPADAIANWFRLPDWDAIGDTDFGPLTFYVFQCVSCGGFRYHEDCD
;
A
#
# COMPACT_ATOMS: atom_id res chain seq x y z
N MET A 1 16.35 -1.15 -12.50
CA MET A 1 15.36 -2.25 -12.26
C MET A 1 14.06 -2.06 -13.08
N GLU A 2 13.34 -3.13 -13.43
CA GLU A 2 12.10 -3.12 -14.26
C GLU A 2 10.82 -2.87 -13.42
N THR A 3 9.86 -2.12 -13.97
CA THR A 3 8.55 -1.81 -13.34
C THR A 3 7.38 -2.55 -14.00
N PHE A 4 6.21 -2.55 -13.36
CA PHE A 4 5.00 -3.11 -13.99
C PHE A 4 4.54 -2.33 -15.23
N ASP A 5 4.83 -1.02 -15.31
CA ASP A 5 4.53 -0.22 -16.50
C ASP A 5 5.38 -0.72 -17.69
N ASP A 6 6.66 -1.04 -17.47
CA ASP A 6 7.56 -1.61 -18.49
C ASP A 6 7.09 -2.98 -19.00
N LEU A 7 6.47 -3.76 -18.11
CA LEU A 7 5.88 -5.07 -18.41
C LEU A 7 4.49 -5.00 -19.08
N GLY A 8 3.95 -3.80 -19.32
CA GLY A 8 2.60 -3.63 -19.87
C GLY A 8 1.48 -4.05 -18.92
N MET A 9 1.74 -4.03 -17.61
CA MET A 9 0.83 -4.40 -16.53
C MET A 9 0.59 -3.23 -15.56
N PRO A 10 0.15 -2.04 -16.02
CA PRO A 10 0.19 -0.83 -15.21
C PRO A 10 -0.65 -0.92 -13.93
N PHE A 11 -0.07 -0.40 -12.84
CA PHE A 11 -0.72 -0.16 -11.55
C PHE A 11 -0.51 1.32 -11.15
N PRO A 12 -1.54 2.19 -11.19
CA PRO A 12 -1.44 3.60 -10.80
C PRO A 12 -0.87 3.82 -9.41
N LEU A 13 -1.16 2.91 -8.48
CA LEU A 13 -0.71 3.00 -7.10
C LEU A 13 0.58 2.23 -6.83
N PHE A 14 1.20 1.56 -7.81
CA PHE A 14 2.47 0.85 -7.62
C PHE A 14 3.48 1.28 -8.68
N LYS A 15 4.42 2.12 -8.28
CA LYS A 15 5.47 2.72 -9.13
C LYS A 15 6.87 2.20 -8.81
N ALA A 16 7.00 1.38 -7.77
CA ALA A 16 8.24 0.71 -7.45
C ALA A 16 8.61 -0.36 -8.49
N PRO A 17 9.88 -0.81 -8.51
CA PRO A 17 10.27 -1.99 -9.26
C PRO A 17 9.45 -3.22 -8.88
N VAL A 18 9.30 -4.16 -9.83
CA VAL A 18 8.50 -5.39 -9.63
C VAL A 18 9.02 -6.23 -8.46
N ALA A 19 10.33 -6.21 -8.19
CA ALA A 19 10.94 -6.94 -7.09
C ALA A 19 10.39 -6.55 -5.70
N HIS A 20 9.86 -5.33 -5.56
CA HIS A 20 9.29 -4.87 -4.29
C HIS A 20 7.83 -5.31 -4.10
N ALA A 21 7.19 -5.85 -5.14
CA ALA A 21 5.80 -6.26 -5.11
C ALA A 21 5.66 -7.70 -4.61
N ARG A 22 4.68 -7.92 -3.74
CA ARG A 22 4.20 -9.26 -3.38
C ARG A 22 3.51 -9.85 -4.61
N THR A 23 4.17 -10.82 -5.23
CA THR A 23 3.70 -11.50 -6.44
C THR A 23 3.85 -13.00 -6.32
N ASP A 24 3.02 -13.73 -7.06
CA ASP A 24 3.11 -15.17 -7.17
C ASP A 24 3.96 -15.55 -8.39
N PRO A 25 4.71 -16.67 -8.31
CA PRO A 25 5.51 -17.14 -9.42
C PRO A 25 4.68 -17.47 -10.66
N ALA A 26 5.37 -17.57 -11.80
CA ALA A 26 4.80 -17.95 -13.08
C ALA A 26 3.94 -19.22 -12.95
N GLY A 27 2.79 -19.22 -13.61
CA GLY A 27 1.84 -20.33 -13.50
C GLY A 27 0.56 -20.09 -14.29
N THR A 28 -0.42 -20.95 -14.06
CA THR A 28 -1.74 -20.83 -14.68
C THR A 28 -2.64 -19.95 -13.80
N CYS A 29 -3.39 -19.04 -14.42
CA CYS A 29 -4.38 -18.24 -13.70
C CYS A 29 -5.49 -19.12 -13.14
N SER A 30 -5.73 -19.05 -11.83
CA SER A 30 -6.79 -19.76 -11.13
C SER A 30 -8.22 -19.38 -11.59
N VAL A 31 -8.38 -18.19 -12.17
CA VAL A 31 -9.68 -17.66 -12.62
C VAL A 31 -9.99 -18.01 -14.07
N CYS A 32 -9.05 -17.78 -15.00
CA CYS A 32 -9.31 -17.92 -16.44
C CYS A 32 -8.49 -19.00 -17.14
N GLY A 33 -7.57 -19.67 -16.45
CA GLY A 33 -6.73 -20.73 -17.02
C GLY A 33 -5.62 -20.26 -17.96
N THR A 34 -5.44 -18.95 -18.15
CA THR A 34 -4.36 -18.42 -19.01
C THR A 34 -3.01 -18.49 -18.30
N PRO A 35 -1.94 -18.97 -18.95
CA PRO A 35 -0.58 -18.88 -18.41
C PRO A 35 -0.16 -17.42 -18.20
N ALA A 36 0.50 -17.14 -17.09
CA ALA A 36 1.02 -15.83 -16.76
C ALA A 36 2.44 -15.96 -16.20
N THR A 37 3.32 -15.04 -16.60
CA THR A 37 4.72 -14.97 -16.15
C THR A 37 4.82 -14.46 -14.72
N ILE A 38 3.89 -13.58 -14.33
CA ILE A 38 3.70 -13.07 -12.97
C ILE A 38 2.22 -13.21 -12.65
N ARG A 39 1.92 -13.65 -11.43
CA ARG A 39 0.55 -13.80 -10.92
C ARG A 39 0.36 -12.97 -9.65
N PHE A 40 -0.90 -12.69 -9.35
CA PHE A 40 -1.33 -11.90 -8.19
C PHE A 40 -2.52 -12.60 -7.56
N CYS A 41 -2.35 -13.11 -6.35
CA CYS A 41 -3.35 -13.97 -5.68
C CYS A 41 -3.78 -15.14 -6.59
N ASP A 42 -2.79 -15.84 -7.16
CA ASP A 42 -2.93 -16.91 -8.15
C ASP A 42 -3.61 -16.54 -9.48
N ALA A 43 -3.93 -15.26 -9.71
CA ALA A 43 -4.56 -14.78 -10.93
C ALA A 43 -3.59 -14.09 -11.89
N CYS A 44 -3.89 -14.11 -13.20
CA CYS A 44 -3.20 -13.25 -14.15
C CYS A 44 -3.57 -11.78 -13.91
N TYR A 45 -2.72 -10.87 -14.41
CA TYR A 45 -2.93 -9.41 -14.32
C TYR A 45 -4.36 -8.97 -14.66
N GLN A 46 -4.93 -9.45 -15.77
CA GLN A 46 -6.26 -9.06 -16.22
C GLN A 46 -7.37 -9.50 -15.24
N CYS A 47 -7.25 -10.68 -14.64
CA CYS A 47 -8.22 -11.16 -13.66
C CYS A 47 -8.05 -10.46 -12.30
N PHE A 48 -6.82 -10.24 -11.86
CA PHE A 48 -6.52 -9.47 -10.64
C PHE A 48 -7.02 -8.03 -10.75
N ARG A 49 -6.63 -7.31 -11.81
CA ARG A 49 -7.10 -5.95 -12.08
C ARG A 49 -8.60 -5.84 -12.29
N GLY A 50 -9.21 -6.87 -12.86
CA GLY A 50 -10.66 -6.97 -12.98
C GLY A 50 -11.39 -7.17 -11.65
N GLY A 51 -10.68 -7.37 -10.53
CA GLY A 51 -11.26 -7.67 -9.22
C GLY A 51 -11.94 -9.03 -9.16
N LYS A 52 -11.40 -10.03 -9.88
CA LYS A 52 -11.93 -11.40 -9.90
C LYS A 52 -11.35 -12.32 -8.82
N VAL A 53 -10.39 -11.82 -8.07
CA VAL A 53 -9.85 -12.44 -6.86
C VAL A 53 -9.97 -11.46 -5.71
N ASP A 54 -10.17 -12.00 -4.51
CA ASP A 54 -10.21 -11.20 -3.31
C ASP A 54 -8.77 -10.89 -2.89
N ASN A 55 -8.52 -9.61 -2.62
CA ASN A 55 -7.28 -9.10 -2.09
C ASN A 55 -7.65 -8.08 -1.02
N ALA A 56 -6.93 -8.13 0.11
CA ALA A 56 -7.11 -7.21 1.21
C ALA A 56 -5.76 -6.52 1.45
N ILE A 57 -5.81 -5.21 1.64
CA ILE A 57 -4.60 -4.41 1.84
C ILE A 57 -4.71 -3.71 3.20
N ASP A 58 -3.68 -3.88 4.02
CA ASP A 58 -3.57 -3.15 5.28
C ASP A 58 -3.09 -1.72 5.05
N THR A 59 -3.70 -0.78 5.79
CA THR A 59 -3.49 0.65 5.58
C THR A 59 -3.40 1.39 6.90
N GLU A 60 -2.89 2.62 6.87
CA GLU A 60 -2.91 3.50 8.04
C GLU A 60 -4.32 3.90 8.51
N LEU A 61 -5.36 3.62 7.71
CA LEU A 61 -6.77 3.88 7.97
C LEU A 61 -7.57 2.59 8.28
N GLY A 62 -6.87 1.48 8.48
CA GLY A 62 -7.43 0.13 8.67
C GLY A 62 -7.48 -0.66 7.37
N MET A 63 -7.64 -1.98 7.49
CA MET A 63 -7.66 -2.90 6.36
C MET A 63 -8.74 -2.53 5.34
N VAL A 64 -8.44 -2.65 4.05
CA VAL A 64 -9.42 -2.49 2.97
C VAL A 64 -9.75 -3.86 2.41
N ARG A 65 -11.00 -4.28 2.61
CA ARG A 65 -11.56 -5.53 2.07
C ARG A 65 -12.57 -5.22 0.97
N VAL A 66 -12.90 -6.21 0.15
CA VAL A 66 -13.83 -6.05 -0.98
C VAL A 66 -15.20 -5.57 -0.51
N GLU A 67 -15.71 -6.09 0.61
CA GLU A 67 -16.99 -5.71 1.22
C GLU A 67 -16.99 -4.27 1.76
N ASP A 68 -15.88 -3.81 2.32
CA ASP A 68 -15.78 -2.45 2.87
C ASP A 68 -15.58 -1.43 1.74
N ALA A 69 -14.79 -1.77 0.71
CA ALA A 69 -14.64 -0.97 -0.50
C ALA A 69 -15.99 -0.71 -1.20
N ARG A 70 -16.86 -1.73 -1.28
CA ARG A 70 -18.24 -1.60 -1.80
C ARG A 70 -19.08 -0.58 -1.01
N LEU A 71 -18.83 -0.45 0.29
CA LEU A 71 -19.53 0.47 1.18
C LEU A 71 -18.86 1.85 1.28
N GLY A 72 -17.73 2.03 0.60
CA GLY A 72 -16.96 3.28 0.61
C GLY A 72 -16.39 3.55 2.00
N ARG A 73 -15.84 2.53 2.66
CA ARG A 73 -15.22 2.66 3.97
C ARG A 73 -14.08 1.65 4.16
N THR A 74 -13.19 1.88 5.12
CA THR A 74 -12.23 0.87 5.56
C THR A 74 -12.85 -0.09 6.59
N HIS A 75 -12.20 -1.22 6.86
CA HIS A 75 -12.61 -2.11 7.94
C HIS A 75 -12.59 -1.39 9.29
N GLY A 76 -11.69 -0.42 9.46
CA GLY A 76 -11.64 0.48 10.59
C GLY A 76 -10.42 0.27 11.49
N LEU A 77 -10.33 1.11 12.52
CA LEU A 77 -9.25 1.11 13.50
C LEU A 77 -9.80 1.30 14.91
N PRO A 78 -9.16 0.72 15.94
CA PRO A 78 -9.46 1.06 17.32
C PRO A 78 -8.95 2.48 17.61
N LEU A 79 -9.84 3.38 18.04
CA LEU A 79 -9.48 4.75 18.43
C LEU A 79 -9.96 5.01 19.86
N GLY A 80 -9.02 5.03 20.82
CA GLY A 80 -9.33 5.24 22.25
C GLY A 80 -9.80 6.66 22.59
N ASN A 81 -9.49 7.65 21.75
CA ASN A 81 -10.04 9.01 21.85
C ASN A 81 -10.05 9.63 20.44
N PRO A 82 -11.20 9.89 19.80
CA PRO A 82 -11.26 10.38 18.42
C PRO A 82 -10.94 11.88 18.37
N PRO A 83 -9.66 12.26 18.25
CA PRO A 83 -9.30 13.21 17.19
C PRO A 83 -7.85 13.05 16.68
N VAL A 84 -7.53 12.09 15.78
CA VAL A 84 -6.21 12.08 15.06
C VAL A 84 -6.26 11.40 13.68
N LEU A 85 -7.34 11.57 12.90
CA LEU A 85 -7.31 11.30 11.46
C LEU A 85 -7.56 12.58 10.64
N GLY A 86 -7.39 13.76 11.26
CA GLY A 86 -7.50 15.05 10.56
C GLY A 86 -8.84 15.23 9.85
N ASN A 87 -8.81 15.19 8.50
CA ASN A 87 -9.92 15.52 7.60
C ASN A 87 -10.78 14.31 7.17
N TYR A 88 -10.55 13.14 7.74
CA TYR A 88 -11.33 11.94 7.40
C TYR A 88 -12.63 11.88 8.20
N GLU A 89 -13.72 11.53 7.52
CA GLU A 89 -15.00 11.23 8.16
C GLU A 89 -14.96 9.84 8.81
N LEU A 90 -15.35 9.77 10.09
CA LEU A 90 -15.34 8.56 10.90
C LEU A 90 -16.76 8.05 11.14
N ILE A 91 -16.95 6.73 11.05
CA ILE A 91 -18.23 6.06 11.30
C ILE A 91 -18.02 5.06 12.45
N PRO A 92 -18.65 5.25 13.62
CA PRO A 92 -18.48 4.33 14.74
C PRO A 92 -19.03 2.95 14.40
N GLN A 93 -18.31 1.92 14.81
CA GLN A 93 -18.78 0.53 14.74
C GLN A 93 -19.66 0.19 15.94
N PRO A 94 -20.51 -0.84 15.82
CA PRO A 94 -21.16 -1.43 16.99
C PRO A 94 -20.11 -1.86 18.02
N VAL A 95 -20.35 -1.55 19.29
CA VAL A 95 -19.48 -1.97 20.39
C VAL A 95 -19.50 -3.50 20.47
N ASP A 96 -18.32 -4.12 20.49
CA ASP A 96 -18.19 -5.55 20.72
C ASP A 96 -18.46 -5.84 22.22
N PRO A 97 -19.47 -6.67 22.57
CA PRO A 97 -19.75 -7.01 23.95
C PRO A 97 -18.57 -7.69 24.69
N ASN A 98 -17.64 -8.30 23.96
CA ASN A 98 -16.44 -8.91 24.52
C ASN A 98 -15.32 -7.89 24.79
N PHE A 99 -15.35 -6.75 24.09
CA PHE A 99 -14.37 -5.66 24.21
C PHE A 99 -15.08 -4.31 24.37
N PRO A 100 -15.86 -4.11 25.45
CA PRO A 100 -16.72 -2.95 25.61
C PRO A 100 -15.97 -1.61 25.74
N ASP A 101 -14.68 -1.68 26.09
CA ASP A 101 -13.80 -0.51 26.22
C ASP A 101 -13.09 -0.14 24.90
N GLU A 102 -13.22 -0.96 23.85
CA GLU A 102 -12.66 -0.69 22.53
C GLU A 102 -13.69 -0.03 21.62
N THR A 103 -13.41 1.19 21.19
CA THR A 103 -14.24 1.86 20.17
C THR A 103 -13.56 1.82 18.82
N TRP A 104 -14.17 1.09 17.88
CA TRP A 104 -13.71 0.99 16.51
C TRP A 104 -14.44 1.97 15.60
N TYR A 105 -13.72 2.53 14.63
CA TYR A 105 -14.29 3.46 13.64
C TYR A 105 -13.92 3.01 12.24
N HIS A 106 -14.90 2.91 11.35
CA HIS A 106 -14.62 2.90 9.92
C HIS A 106 -14.17 4.29 9.47
N VAL A 107 -13.31 4.34 8.46
CA VAL A 107 -12.92 5.58 7.80
C VAL A 107 -13.60 5.68 6.44
N ARG A 108 -14.34 6.77 6.19
CA ARG A 108 -15.03 7.02 4.91
C ARG A 108 -14.02 7.41 3.83
N ILE A 109 -13.99 6.63 2.75
CA ILE A 109 -13.19 6.89 1.55
C ILE A 109 -14.05 6.54 0.34
N ASP A 110 -13.91 7.30 -0.75
CA ASP A 110 -14.63 6.99 -1.98
C ASP A 110 -14.36 5.53 -2.44
N SER A 111 -15.43 4.80 -2.76
CA SER A 111 -15.36 3.40 -3.17
C SER A 111 -14.40 3.17 -4.35
N GLN A 112 -14.30 4.09 -5.30
CA GLN A 112 -13.40 3.96 -6.43
C GLN A 112 -11.94 3.90 -5.97
N HIS A 113 -11.58 4.71 -4.97
CA HIS A 113 -10.23 4.74 -4.42
C HIS A 113 -9.92 3.47 -3.62
N LEU A 114 -10.90 2.93 -2.88
CA LEU A 114 -10.76 1.66 -2.17
C LEU A 114 -10.69 0.45 -3.11
N PHE A 115 -11.39 0.49 -4.24
CA PHE A 115 -11.25 -0.55 -5.27
C PHE A 115 -9.89 -0.50 -5.95
N GLU A 116 -9.32 0.70 -6.18
CA GLU A 116 -8.01 0.81 -6.83
C GLU A 116 -6.90 0.18 -5.98
N ILE A 117 -6.91 0.41 -4.66
CA ILE A 117 -5.90 -0.16 -3.76
C ILE A 117 -5.99 -1.68 -3.69
N ILE A 118 -7.19 -2.29 -3.54
CA ILE A 118 -7.30 -3.76 -3.52
C ILE A 118 -7.08 -4.42 -4.89
N ARG A 119 -7.08 -3.63 -5.97
CA ARG A 119 -6.66 -4.06 -7.33
C ARG A 119 -5.21 -3.69 -7.63
N THR A 120 -4.42 -3.40 -6.60
CA THR A 120 -2.99 -3.15 -6.68
C THR A 120 -2.28 -4.23 -5.85
N PRO A 121 -1.16 -4.81 -6.32
CA PRO A 121 -0.40 -5.76 -5.52
C PRO A 121 0.10 -5.09 -4.25
N ASP A 122 0.25 -5.90 -3.20
CA ASP A 122 0.90 -5.43 -1.99
C ASP A 122 2.43 -5.33 -2.17
N TYR A 123 3.14 -4.80 -1.19
CA TYR A 123 4.60 -4.75 -1.16
C TYR A 123 5.16 -5.64 -0.05
N TYR A 124 6.42 -6.05 -0.17
CA TYR A 124 7.08 -6.78 0.92
C TYR A 124 7.44 -5.86 2.07
N SER A 125 7.10 -6.27 3.29
CA SER A 125 7.53 -5.63 4.54
C SER A 125 7.81 -6.67 5.63
N TRP A 126 8.50 -6.26 6.71
CA TRP A 126 8.86 -7.14 7.82
C TRP A 126 7.82 -7.12 8.95
N GLN A 127 7.48 -5.93 9.47
CA GLN A 127 6.48 -5.76 10.53
C GLN A 127 5.03 -5.68 10.02
N GLY A 128 4.83 -5.80 8.71
CA GLY A 128 3.52 -5.78 8.07
C GLY A 128 3.26 -4.52 7.26
N GLU A 129 2.40 -4.69 6.26
CA GLU A 129 2.08 -3.66 5.29
C GLU A 129 1.18 -2.59 5.91
N ARG A 130 1.42 -1.35 5.53
CA ARG A 130 0.68 -0.19 5.99
C ARG A 130 0.63 0.84 4.88
N TRP A 131 -0.26 0.63 3.92
CA TRP A 131 -0.46 1.55 2.81
C TRP A 131 -0.86 2.95 3.28
N GLN A 132 -0.28 3.98 2.66
CA GLN A 132 -0.42 5.38 3.09
C GLN A 132 -1.49 6.13 2.30
N PHE A 133 -2.15 7.11 2.93
CA PHE A 133 -3.16 7.97 2.34
C PHE A 133 -2.77 9.46 2.44
N CYS A 134 -3.25 10.23 1.46
CA CYS A 134 -3.15 11.68 1.46
C CYS A 134 -4.23 12.28 0.56
N CYS A 135 -4.79 13.44 0.93
CA CYS A 135 -5.87 14.10 0.20
C CYS A 135 -7.10 13.20 -0.04
N ASN A 136 -7.44 12.34 0.93
CA ASN A 136 -8.53 11.37 0.87
C ASN A 136 -8.39 10.30 -0.24
N ARG A 137 -7.15 10.00 -0.64
CA ARG A 137 -6.83 8.99 -1.66
C ARG A 137 -5.63 8.15 -1.22
N PRO A 138 -5.56 6.87 -1.65
CA PRO A 138 -4.35 6.08 -1.47
C PRO A 138 -3.20 6.72 -2.27
N CYS A 139 -2.02 6.76 -1.66
CA CYS A 139 -0.81 7.19 -2.30
C CYS A 139 -0.25 6.08 -3.22
N ALA A 140 0.56 6.45 -4.20
CA ALA A 140 1.31 5.48 -5.00
C ALA A 140 2.57 5.04 -4.26
N PHE A 141 2.78 3.74 -4.10
CA PHE A 141 3.98 3.16 -3.54
C PHE A 141 5.15 3.34 -4.52
N LEU A 142 6.26 3.89 -4.02
CA LEU A 142 7.45 4.20 -4.80
C LEU A 142 8.58 3.20 -4.60
N GLY A 143 8.57 2.47 -3.48
CA GLY A 143 9.57 1.45 -3.19
C GLY A 143 10.06 1.51 -1.74
N THR A 144 11.10 0.74 -1.49
CA THR A 144 11.66 0.50 -0.17
C THR A 144 13.08 1.06 -0.14
N LEU A 145 13.40 1.89 0.85
CA LEU A 145 14.70 2.53 1.01
C LEU A 145 15.28 2.16 2.38
N PRO A 146 16.43 1.47 2.47
CA PRO A 146 17.14 1.35 3.73
C PRO A 146 17.63 2.73 4.16
N ALA A 147 17.66 3.00 5.47
CA ALA A 147 18.08 4.31 5.99
C ALA A 147 19.49 4.73 5.50
N GLY A 148 20.39 3.76 5.29
CA GLY A 148 21.73 4.01 4.76
C GLY A 148 21.79 4.42 3.28
N ALA A 149 20.73 4.23 2.51
CA ALA A 149 20.64 4.70 1.12
C ALA A 149 20.20 6.17 1.02
N LEU A 150 19.67 6.74 2.11
CA LEU A 150 19.23 8.12 2.14
C LEU A 150 20.41 9.08 2.38
N PRO A 151 20.42 10.25 1.74
CA PRO A 151 21.41 11.27 2.01
C PRO A 151 21.23 11.82 3.44
N ASP A 152 22.32 12.32 4.03
CA ASP A 152 22.28 13.01 5.32
C ASP A 152 21.28 14.18 5.29
N SER A 153 20.37 14.21 6.27
CA SER A 153 19.35 15.24 6.40
C SER A 153 18.90 15.39 7.86
N GLU A 154 18.37 16.56 8.20
CA GLU A 154 17.72 16.81 9.49
C GLU A 154 16.36 16.09 9.62
N SER A 155 15.79 15.63 8.50
CA SER A 155 14.46 14.98 8.43
C SER A 155 14.44 13.84 7.40
N PRO A 156 13.89 12.65 7.75
CA PRO A 156 13.71 11.56 6.79
C PRO A 156 12.85 11.95 5.58
N ALA A 157 11.83 12.80 5.78
CA ALA A 157 10.97 13.27 4.69
C ALA A 157 11.76 14.05 3.63
N ASP A 158 12.70 14.90 4.07
CA ASP A 158 13.54 15.69 3.18
C ASP A 158 14.60 14.82 2.51
N ALA A 159 15.17 13.86 3.23
CA ALA A 159 16.10 12.88 2.68
C ALA A 159 15.46 12.06 1.55
N ILE A 160 14.23 11.56 1.78
CA ILE A 160 13.42 10.85 0.80
C ILE A 160 13.15 11.75 -0.41
N ALA A 161 12.63 12.96 -0.18
CA ALA A 161 12.33 13.89 -1.27
C ALA A 161 13.57 14.24 -2.11
N ASN A 162 14.74 14.37 -1.48
CA ASN A 162 16.02 14.58 -2.15
C ASN A 162 16.44 13.35 -2.97
N TRP A 163 16.33 12.15 -2.42
CA TRP A 163 16.67 10.90 -3.10
C TRP A 163 15.84 10.72 -4.39
N PHE A 164 14.54 10.99 -4.33
CA PHE A 164 13.64 10.87 -5.49
C PHE A 164 13.84 11.95 -6.58
N ARG A 165 14.74 12.93 -6.40
CA ARG A 165 15.12 13.84 -7.50
C ARG A 165 15.95 13.13 -8.56
N LEU A 166 16.78 12.17 -8.14
CA LEU A 166 17.64 11.34 -8.99
C LEU A 166 17.71 9.93 -8.37
N PRO A 167 16.63 9.15 -8.47
CA PRO A 167 16.57 7.83 -7.83
C PRO A 167 17.58 6.88 -8.46
N ASP A 168 18.36 6.20 -7.64
CA ASP A 168 19.32 5.17 -8.05
C ASP A 168 18.90 3.82 -7.44
N TRP A 169 17.91 3.19 -8.06
CA TRP A 169 17.41 1.88 -7.63
C TRP A 169 18.46 0.78 -7.80
N ASP A 170 19.42 0.93 -8.72
CA ASP A 170 20.43 -0.11 -8.95
C ASP A 170 21.49 -0.13 -7.82
N ALA A 171 21.59 0.93 -7.02
CA ALA A 171 22.39 0.98 -5.79
C ALA A 171 21.71 0.32 -4.58
N ILE A 172 20.41 0.00 -4.67
CA ILE A 172 19.63 -0.63 -3.62
C ILE A 172 19.45 -2.10 -3.99
N GLY A 173 19.97 -3.01 -3.17
CA GLY A 173 19.76 -4.45 -3.40
C GLY A 173 18.26 -4.80 -3.37
N ASP A 174 17.87 -5.83 -4.13
CA ASP A 174 16.46 -6.22 -4.36
C ASP A 174 15.61 -6.36 -3.08
N THR A 175 16.24 -6.63 -1.92
CA THR A 175 15.59 -6.78 -0.61
C THR A 175 16.52 -6.36 0.54
N ASP A 176 17.25 -5.26 0.42
CA ASP A 176 18.16 -4.82 1.47
C ASP A 176 17.37 -4.17 2.62
N PHE A 177 16.79 -5.02 3.48
CA PHE A 177 16.15 -4.61 4.73
C PHE A 177 17.24 -4.24 5.72
N GLY A 178 17.54 -2.94 5.80
CA GLY A 178 18.42 -2.41 6.83
C GLY A 178 17.75 -2.44 8.21
N PRO A 179 18.52 -2.19 9.29
CA PRO A 179 17.98 -2.09 10.66
C PRO A 179 16.90 -1.02 10.80
N LEU A 180 16.88 -0.03 9.89
CA LEU A 180 15.78 0.91 9.70
C LEU A 180 15.48 0.98 8.20
N THR A 181 14.22 0.77 7.83
CA THR A 181 13.76 0.76 6.44
C THR A 181 12.55 1.65 6.26
N PHE A 182 12.53 2.44 5.19
CA PHE A 182 11.44 3.33 4.83
C PHE A 182 10.66 2.78 3.63
N TYR A 183 9.36 2.60 3.78
CA TYR A 183 8.46 2.30 2.66
C TYR A 183 7.83 3.60 2.19
N VAL A 184 8.18 4.02 0.98
CA VAL A 184 7.89 5.37 0.50
C VAL A 184 6.70 5.38 -0.44
N PHE A 185 5.87 6.40 -0.27
CA PHE A 185 4.67 6.65 -1.05
C PHE A 185 4.62 8.11 -1.52
N GLN A 186 3.90 8.37 -2.61
CA GLN A 186 3.63 9.71 -3.11
C GLN A 186 2.13 9.92 -3.31
N CYS A 187 1.63 11.05 -2.81
CA CYS A 187 0.25 11.43 -3.05
C CYS A 187 0.02 11.71 -4.54
N VAL A 188 -0.93 10.99 -5.13
CA VAL A 188 -1.33 11.17 -6.54
C VAL A 188 -2.05 12.50 -6.82
N SER A 189 -2.38 13.28 -5.77
CA SER A 189 -3.09 14.56 -5.91
C SER A 189 -2.19 15.76 -5.69
N CYS A 190 -1.41 15.78 -4.61
CA CYS A 190 -0.55 16.92 -4.26
C CYS A 190 0.95 16.68 -4.54
N GLY A 191 1.36 15.46 -4.89
CA GLY A 191 2.76 15.08 -5.11
C GLY A 191 3.60 14.95 -3.83
N GLY A 192 3.02 15.23 -2.65
CA GLY A 192 3.70 15.12 -1.37
C GLY A 192 4.08 13.68 -1.02
N PHE A 193 5.25 13.51 -0.40
CA PHE A 193 5.74 12.20 0.04
C PHE A 193 5.11 11.80 1.38
N ARG A 194 4.89 10.50 1.53
CA ARG A 194 4.48 9.81 2.76
C ARG A 194 5.38 8.59 2.92
N TYR A 195 5.53 8.12 4.14
CA TYR A 195 6.26 6.89 4.39
C TYR A 195 5.80 6.26 5.71
N HIS A 196 6.11 4.98 5.88
CA HIS A 196 6.18 4.38 7.21
C HIS A 196 7.53 3.67 7.36
N GLU A 197 7.90 3.43 8.61
CA GLU A 197 9.18 2.87 9.00
C GLU A 197 9.00 1.42 9.47
N ASP A 198 9.99 0.59 9.18
CA ASP A 198 10.22 -0.72 9.78
C ASP A 198 11.56 -0.71 10.51
N CYS A 199 11.65 -1.39 11.65
CA CYS A 199 12.89 -1.58 12.39
C CYS A 199 13.01 -3.03 12.86
N ASP A 200 14.21 -3.59 12.84
CA ASP A 200 14.53 -4.85 13.52
C ASP A 200 14.84 -4.60 15.02
#